data_AF-A0A7J5LMH3-F1
#
_entry.id   AF-A0A7J5LMH3-F1
#
_cell.length_a   1.000
_cell.length_b   1.000
_cell.length_c   1.000
_cell.angle_alpha   90.00
_cell.angle_beta   90.00
_cell.angle_gamma   90.00
#
_symmetry.space_group_name_H-M   'P 1'
#
loop_
_entity.id
_entity.type
_entity.pdbx_description
1 polymer ?
#
loop_
_entity_poly.entity_id
_entity_poly.type
_entity_poly.pdbx_seq_one_letter_code
_entity_poly.pdbx_strand_id
1 'polypeptide(L)'
;MKKRKETISNTGRNNWVRDDKKYRYYFFDYLYYRLYLIYKKHNETPRFSACILLTMNLLVIFLFFSIIFNCVLTDHWFSLKNFTVSQGQYISLGLGGMCFIMLFLRYTRKRTAAILVKYKSNKWNKILPTWIICISPLLLLLLGVGIGKLIFN
;
A
#
# COMPACT_ATOMS: atom_id res chain seq x y z
N MET A 1 -28.72 -24.67 9.90
CA MET A 1 -28.54 -23.23 9.56
C MET A 1 -28.36 -23.06 8.06
N LYS A 2 -29.37 -22.52 7.36
CA LYS A 2 -29.39 -22.34 5.90
C LYS A 2 -28.55 -21.11 5.53
N LYS A 3 -27.41 -21.29 4.85
CA LYS A 3 -26.57 -20.19 4.34
C LYS A 3 -27.40 -19.30 3.41
N ARG A 4 -27.78 -18.12 3.87
CA ARG A 4 -28.45 -17.10 3.06
C ARG A 4 -27.45 -16.60 2.00
N LYS A 5 -27.60 -17.05 0.75
CA LYS A 5 -26.91 -16.41 -0.39
C LYS A 5 -27.47 -14.99 -0.49
N GLU A 6 -26.67 -14.00 -0.10
CA GLU A 6 -26.98 -12.59 -0.36
C GLU A 6 -27.07 -12.38 -1.88
N THR A 7 -28.28 -12.39 -2.41
CA THR A 7 -28.60 -11.99 -3.77
C THR A 7 -28.38 -10.48 -3.86
N ILE A 8 -27.23 -10.08 -4.41
CA ILE A 8 -26.97 -8.69 -4.79
C ILE A 8 -28.12 -8.25 -5.71
N SER A 9 -28.89 -7.25 -5.30
CA SER A 9 -30.01 -6.73 -6.08
C SER A 9 -29.53 -6.24 -7.46
N ASN A 10 -30.38 -6.31 -8.48
CA ASN A 10 -30.01 -5.86 -9.84
C ASN A 10 -29.49 -4.41 -9.86
N THR A 11 -30.00 -3.54 -8.98
CA THR A 11 -29.50 -2.17 -8.78
C THR A 11 -28.06 -2.15 -8.21
N GLY A 12 -27.77 -3.00 -7.23
CA GLY A 12 -26.41 -3.16 -6.69
C GLY A 12 -25.43 -3.73 -7.72
N ARG A 13 -25.90 -4.65 -8.57
CA ARG A 13 -25.11 -5.20 -9.68
C ARG A 13 -24.86 -4.16 -10.77
N ASN A 14 -25.84 -3.34 -11.13
CA ASN A 14 -25.70 -2.30 -12.15
C ASN A 14 -24.79 -1.15 -11.69
N ASN A 15 -24.88 -0.77 -10.41
CA ASN A 15 -23.92 0.18 -9.81
C ASN A 15 -22.52 -0.42 -9.74
N TRP A 16 -22.38 -1.72 -9.44
CA TRP A 16 -21.10 -2.41 -9.49
C TRP A 16 -20.49 -2.44 -10.90
N VAL A 17 -21.27 -2.76 -11.95
CA VAL A 17 -20.78 -2.72 -13.34
C VAL A 17 -20.37 -1.29 -13.75
N ARG A 18 -21.10 -0.26 -13.30
CA ARG A 18 -20.70 1.14 -13.51
C ARG A 18 -19.42 1.50 -12.76
N ASP A 19 -19.28 1.08 -11.51
CA ASP A 19 -18.09 1.35 -10.70
C ASP A 19 -16.87 0.55 -11.18
N ASP A 20 -17.05 -0.67 -11.70
CA ASP A 20 -15.99 -1.50 -12.29
C ASP A 20 -15.42 -0.84 -13.56
N LYS A 21 -16.26 -0.18 -14.37
CA LYS A 21 -15.82 0.67 -15.48
C LYS A 21 -15.19 1.98 -15.04
N LYS A 22 -15.52 2.47 -13.84
CA LYS A 22 -15.05 3.76 -13.30
C LYS A 22 -13.69 3.68 -12.60
N TYR A 23 -13.39 2.55 -11.96
CA TYR A 23 -12.18 2.37 -11.15
C TYR A 23 -11.24 1.34 -11.76
N ARG A 24 -10.01 1.76 -12.05
CA ARG A 24 -8.93 0.83 -12.42
C ARG A 24 -8.34 0.24 -11.13
N TYR A 25 -8.43 -1.09 -10.99
CA TYR A 25 -7.97 -1.82 -9.82
C TYR A 25 -6.51 -2.28 -10.00
N TYR A 26 -5.68 -2.06 -8.98
CA TYR A 26 -4.27 -2.42 -8.95
C TYR A 26 -3.93 -3.32 -7.77
N PHE A 27 -2.72 -3.89 -7.78
CA PHE A 27 -2.22 -4.72 -6.67
C PHE A 27 -2.21 -3.98 -5.32
N PHE A 28 -1.93 -2.68 -5.29
CA PHE A 28 -2.05 -1.87 -4.08
C PHE A 28 -3.47 -1.82 -3.52
N ASP A 29 -4.51 -1.84 -4.38
CA ASP A 29 -5.90 -1.90 -3.93
C ASP A 29 -6.21 -3.27 -3.28
N TYR A 30 -5.52 -4.34 -3.70
CA TYR A 30 -5.59 -5.65 -3.06
C TYR A 30 -4.87 -5.69 -1.69
N LEU A 31 -3.68 -5.09 -1.59
CA LEU A 31 -2.98 -4.95 -0.31
C LEU A 31 -3.83 -4.15 0.69
N TYR A 32 -4.40 -3.04 0.22
CA TYR A 32 -5.35 -2.23 1.00
C TYR A 32 -6.54 -3.06 1.49
N TYR A 33 -7.17 -3.84 0.60
CA TYR A 33 -8.29 -4.72 0.94
C TYR A 33 -7.95 -5.67 2.10
N ARG A 34 -6.80 -6.34 2.04
CA ARG A 34 -6.38 -7.29 3.09
C ARG A 34 -6.13 -6.59 4.41
N LEU A 35 -5.42 -5.47 4.39
CA LEU A 35 -5.15 -4.66 5.58
C LEU A 35 -6.45 -4.16 6.22
N TYR A 36 -7.36 -3.64 5.40
CA TYR A 36 -8.66 -3.17 5.85
C TYR A 36 -9.44 -4.25 6.62
N LEU A 37 -9.44 -5.49 6.14
CA LEU A 37 -10.12 -6.60 6.81
C LEU A 37 -9.48 -6.97 8.15
N ILE A 38 -8.15 -6.93 8.26
CA ILE A 38 -7.43 -7.17 9.51
C ILE A 38 -7.84 -6.12 10.53
N TYR A 39 -7.63 -4.84 10.20
CA TYR A 39 -7.90 -3.75 11.14
C TYR A 39 -9.38 -3.67 11.52
N LYS A 40 -10.29 -4.02 10.60
CA LYS A 40 -11.72 -4.12 10.91
C LYS A 40 -12.01 -5.25 11.91
N LYS A 41 -11.28 -6.38 11.83
CA LYS A 41 -11.41 -7.48 12.80
C LYS A 41 -10.91 -7.08 14.19
N HIS A 42 -9.92 -6.19 14.26
CA HIS A 42 -9.35 -5.68 15.51
C HIS A 42 -10.07 -4.45 16.08
N ASN A 43 -11.23 -4.04 15.51
CA ASN A 43 -11.99 -2.84 15.91
C ASN A 43 -11.20 -1.52 15.83
N GLU A 44 -10.11 -1.47 15.08
CA GLU A 44 -9.37 -0.24 14.81
C GLU A 44 -9.97 0.55 13.65
N THR A 45 -9.51 1.79 13.44
CA THR A 45 -9.90 2.63 12.30
C THR A 45 -9.31 2.08 10.99
N PRO A 46 -10.04 1.23 10.25
CA PRO A 46 -9.40 0.30 9.32
C PRO A 46 -8.90 0.97 8.05
N ARG A 47 -9.45 2.14 7.71
CA ARG A 47 -8.97 2.96 6.59
C ARG A 47 -7.66 3.64 6.94
N PHE A 48 -7.54 4.15 8.16
CA PHE A 48 -6.39 4.93 8.60
C PHE A 48 -5.18 4.00 8.76
N SER A 49 -5.33 2.93 9.54
CA SER A 49 -4.26 1.94 9.75
C SER A 49 -3.78 1.29 8.46
N ALA A 50 -4.70 0.92 7.54
CA ALA A 50 -4.32 0.36 6.24
C ALA A 50 -3.53 1.36 5.38
N CYS A 51 -3.92 2.64 5.36
CA CYS A 51 -3.19 3.68 4.64
C CYS A 51 -1.80 3.92 5.24
N ILE A 52 -1.66 3.88 6.57
CA ILE A 52 -0.34 4.03 7.23
C ILE A 52 0.60 2.92 6.75
N LEU A 53 0.19 1.65 6.84
CA LEU A 53 1.09 0.55 6.47
C LEU A 53 1.45 0.57 4.97
N LEU A 54 0.50 0.95 4.10
CA LEU A 54 0.79 1.17 2.68
C LEU A 54 1.77 2.32 2.47
N THR A 55 1.65 3.40 3.23
CA THR A 55 2.59 4.54 3.18
C THR A 55 3.98 4.09 3.61
N MET A 56 4.09 3.29 4.67
CA MET A 56 5.37 2.74 5.12
C MET A 56 6.03 1.88 4.02
N ASN A 57 5.27 1.02 3.35
CA ASN A 57 5.80 0.24 2.22
C ASN A 57 6.32 1.15 1.09
N LEU A 58 5.57 2.20 0.72
CA LEU A 58 6.01 3.16 -0.29
C LEU A 58 7.27 3.89 0.14
N LEU A 59 7.37 4.34 1.39
CA LEU A 59 8.55 5.01 1.92
C LEU A 59 9.80 4.12 1.85
N VAL A 60 9.68 2.84 2.20
CA VAL A 60 10.80 1.89 2.07
C VAL A 60 11.21 1.73 0.60
N ILE A 61 10.26 1.62 -0.33
CA ILE A 61 10.56 1.52 -1.77
C ILE A 61 11.25 2.80 -2.26
N PHE A 62 10.74 3.98 -1.87
CA PHE A 62 11.35 5.27 -2.22
C PHE A 62 12.76 5.41 -1.65
N LEU A 63 13.01 4.94 -0.43
CA LEU A 63 14.34 4.94 0.17
C LEU A 63 15.35 4.18 -0.71
N PHE A 64 15.04 2.94 -1.10
CA PHE A 64 15.95 2.16 -1.96
C PHE A 64 16.06 2.74 -3.36
N PHE A 65 14.97 3.27 -3.90
CA PHE A 65 15.01 3.96 -5.19
C PHE A 65 15.96 5.16 -5.14
N SER A 66 15.90 5.99 -4.08
CA SER A 66 16.81 7.12 -3.89
C SER A 66 18.27 6.68 -3.76
N ILE A 67 18.54 5.57 -3.07
CA ILE A 67 19.91 5.02 -2.95
C ILE A 67 20.42 4.60 -4.33
N ILE A 68 19.65 3.81 -5.08
CA ILE A 68 20.04 3.34 -6.42
C ILE A 68 20.23 4.54 -7.36
N PHE A 69 19.30 5.50 -7.33
CA PHE A 69 19.35 6.70 -8.18
C PHE A 69 20.59 7.55 -7.90
N ASN A 70 20.96 7.74 -6.63
CA ASN A 70 22.20 8.41 -6.23
C ASN A 70 23.44 7.67 -6.76
N CYS A 71 23.45 6.34 -6.67
CA CYS A 71 24.59 5.55 -7.15
C CYS A 71 24.73 5.53 -8.67
N VAL A 72 23.63 5.42 -9.42
CA VAL A 72 23.66 5.39 -10.90
C VAL A 72 24.03 6.75 -11.49
N LEU A 73 23.54 7.84 -10.91
CA LEU A 73 23.76 9.17 -11.48
C LEU A 73 25.11 9.78 -11.12
N THR A 74 25.97 9.10 -10.34
CA THR A 74 27.35 9.50 -9.99
C THR A 74 27.48 10.89 -9.32
N ASP A 75 26.37 11.59 -9.12
CA ASP A 75 26.28 12.82 -8.37
C ASP A 75 25.66 12.54 -6.99
N HIS A 76 26.36 12.98 -5.96
CA HIS A 76 26.01 12.85 -4.55
C HIS A 76 24.76 13.64 -4.11
N TRP A 77 23.72 13.77 -4.94
CA TRP A 77 22.52 14.57 -4.69
C TRP A 77 21.88 14.30 -3.33
N PHE A 78 21.85 13.03 -2.89
CA PHE A 78 21.30 12.61 -1.59
C PHE A 78 22.37 12.29 -0.54
N SER A 79 23.63 12.67 -0.76
CA SER A 79 24.70 12.45 0.21
C SER A 79 24.55 13.40 1.40
N LEU A 80 24.99 12.95 2.58
CA LEU A 80 25.11 13.76 3.80
C LEU A 80 25.95 15.03 3.62
N LYS A 81 26.73 15.12 2.53
CA LYS A 81 27.45 16.35 2.14
C LYS A 81 26.54 17.49 1.71
N ASN A 82 25.36 17.18 1.16
CA ASN A 82 24.43 18.18 0.61
C ASN A 82 23.22 18.44 1.53
N PHE A 83 22.94 17.54 2.47
CA PHE A 83 21.81 17.65 3.38
C PHE A 83 22.19 17.31 4.82
N THR A 84 21.81 18.17 5.76
CA THR A 84 21.87 17.85 7.19
C THR A 84 20.85 16.77 7.52
N VAL A 85 21.15 15.90 8.50
CA VAL A 85 20.25 14.83 8.96
C VAL A 85 18.83 15.35 9.25
N SER A 86 18.72 16.54 9.86
CA SER A 86 17.43 17.19 10.14
C SER A 86 16.65 17.54 8.86
N GLN A 87 17.32 18.11 7.84
CA GLN A 87 16.69 18.44 6.56
C GLN A 87 16.20 17.18 5.84
N GLY A 88 17.00 16.11 5.84
CA GLY A 88 16.59 14.81 5.31
C GLY A 88 15.35 14.25 6.01
N GLN A 89 15.30 14.35 7.35
CA GLN A 89 14.12 13.98 8.14
C GLN A 89 12.89 14.78 7.73
N TYR A 90 12.97 16.12 7.63
CA TYR A 90 11.83 16.95 7.22
C TYR A 90 11.34 16.63 5.80
N ILE A 91 12.26 16.41 4.84
CA ILE A 91 11.90 16.02 3.47
C ILE A 91 11.21 14.65 3.47
N SER A 92 11.74 13.68 4.21
CA SER A 92 11.14 12.35 4.30
C SER A 92 9.75 12.38 4.96
N LEU A 93 9.57 13.21 5.99
CA LEU A 93 8.31 13.38 6.70
C LEU A 93 7.27 14.09 5.83
N GLY A 94 7.69 15.13 5.10
CA GLY A 94 6.87 15.83 4.12
C GLY A 94 6.41 14.90 2.99
N LEU A 95 7.35 14.14 2.39
CA LEU A 95 7.03 13.18 1.34
C LEU A 95 6.10 12.06 1.85
N GLY A 96 6.39 11.51 3.04
CA GLY A 96 5.55 10.50 3.68
C GLY A 96 4.14 11.01 3.98
N GLY A 97 4.02 12.22 4.50
CA GLY A 97 2.74 12.89 4.74
C GLY A 97 1.95 13.07 3.44
N MET A 98 2.60 13.54 2.38
CA MET A 98 1.97 13.69 1.07
C MET A 98 1.48 12.35 0.49
N CYS A 99 2.31 11.30 0.56
CA CYS A 99 1.92 9.95 0.13
C CYS A 99 0.72 9.43 0.93
N PHE A 100 0.72 9.64 2.25
CA PHE A 100 -0.39 9.26 3.11
C PHE A 100 -1.69 9.97 2.73
N ILE A 101 -1.63 11.30 2.53
CA ILE A 101 -2.79 12.11 2.12
C ILE A 101 -3.33 11.62 0.77
N MET A 102 -2.46 11.40 -0.22
CA MET A 102 -2.87 10.88 -1.53
C MET A 102 -3.56 9.52 -1.42
N LEU A 103 -3.02 8.58 -0.63
CA LEU A 103 -3.64 7.28 -0.40
C LEU A 103 -4.98 7.40 0.33
N PHE A 104 -5.05 8.26 1.35
CA PHE A 104 -6.26 8.48 2.12
C PHE A 104 -7.39 9.08 1.28
N LEU A 105 -7.08 10.05 0.41
CA LEU A 105 -8.00 10.63 -0.55
C LEU A 105 -8.41 9.62 -1.63
N ARG A 106 -7.48 8.78 -2.10
CA ARG A 106 -7.78 7.70 -3.06
C ARG A 106 -8.79 6.72 -2.49
N TYR A 107 -8.60 6.26 -1.25
CA TYR A 107 -9.45 5.25 -0.62
C TYR A 107 -10.65 5.86 0.12
N THR A 108 -11.56 6.48 -0.64
CA THR A 108 -12.86 6.94 -0.13
C THR A 108 -13.75 5.77 0.30
N ARG A 109 -14.73 6.03 1.19
CA ARG A 109 -15.67 4.98 1.66
C ARG A 109 -16.36 4.23 0.50
N LYS A 110 -16.74 4.95 -0.56
CA LYS A 110 -17.38 4.39 -1.76
C LYS A 110 -16.42 3.42 -2.48
N ARG A 111 -15.19 3.87 -2.73
CA ARG A 111 -14.16 3.03 -3.39
C ARG A 111 -13.79 1.82 -2.53
N THR A 112 -13.65 1.99 -1.21
CA THR A 112 -13.39 0.89 -0.27
C THR A 112 -14.48 -0.18 -0.38
N ALA A 113 -15.76 0.19 -0.38
CA ALA A 113 -16.86 -0.77 -0.55
C ALA A 113 -16.76 -1.54 -1.88
N ALA A 114 -16.46 -0.85 -2.99
CA ALA A 114 -16.26 -1.48 -4.29
C ALA A 114 -15.08 -2.47 -4.29
N ILE A 115 -13.95 -2.08 -3.69
CA ILE A 115 -12.76 -2.93 -3.51
C ILE A 115 -13.09 -4.19 -2.69
N LEU A 116 -13.84 -4.04 -1.59
CA LEU A 116 -14.22 -5.18 -0.74
C LEU A 116 -15.03 -6.23 -1.50
N VAL A 117 -15.96 -5.78 -2.35
CA VAL A 117 -16.75 -6.69 -3.18
C VAL A 117 -15.89 -7.36 -4.24
N LYS A 118 -15.05 -6.58 -4.94
CA LYS A 118 -14.18 -7.08 -6.03
C LYS A 118 -13.22 -8.16 -5.54
N TYR A 119 -12.59 -7.95 -4.38
CA TYR A 119 -11.53 -8.83 -3.87
C TYR A 119 -12.01 -9.93 -2.92
N LYS A 120 -13.32 -10.00 -2.60
CA LYS A 120 -13.90 -11.02 -1.68
C LYS A 120 -13.58 -12.46 -2.09
N SER A 121 -13.62 -12.77 -3.38
CA SER A 121 -13.35 -14.12 -3.92
C SER A 121 -12.06 -14.21 -4.74
N ASN A 122 -11.13 -13.25 -4.57
CA ASN A 122 -9.94 -13.21 -5.41
C ASN A 122 -8.97 -14.38 -5.11
N LYS A 123 -8.36 -14.95 -6.17
CA LYS A 123 -7.39 -16.06 -6.08
C LYS A 123 -6.20 -15.72 -5.18
N TRP A 124 -5.79 -14.45 -5.18
CA TRP A 124 -4.70 -13.92 -4.37
C TRP A 124 -4.91 -14.14 -2.86
N ASN A 125 -6.15 -14.28 -2.40
CA ASN A 125 -6.45 -14.57 -1.00
C ASN A 125 -5.85 -15.91 -0.52
N LYS A 126 -5.69 -16.87 -1.43
CA LYS A 126 -5.07 -18.17 -1.14
C LYS A 126 -3.54 -18.14 -1.22
N ILE A 127 -3.00 -17.27 -2.07
CA ILE A 127 -1.56 -17.22 -2.38
C ILE A 127 -0.82 -16.38 -1.34
N LEU A 128 -1.38 -15.23 -0.95
CA LEU A 128 -0.71 -14.29 -0.05
C LEU A 128 -1.26 -14.42 1.38
N PRO A 129 -0.48 -14.97 2.33
CA PRO A 129 -0.84 -15.01 3.74
C PRO A 129 -0.95 -13.60 4.30
N THR A 130 -1.88 -13.42 5.23
CA THR A 130 -2.13 -12.13 5.88
C THR A 130 -0.89 -11.61 6.61
N TRP A 131 -0.11 -12.50 7.23
CA TRP A 131 1.05 -12.15 8.02
C TRP A 131 2.20 -11.58 7.16
N ILE A 132 2.38 -12.09 5.93
CA ILE A 132 3.35 -11.55 4.95
C ILE A 132 3.00 -10.10 4.59
N ILE A 133 1.71 -9.78 4.46
CA ILE A 133 1.27 -8.40 4.17
C ILE A 133 1.54 -7.49 5.36
N CYS A 134 1.36 -7.97 6.60
CA CYS A 134 1.65 -7.19 7.80
C CYS A 134 3.15 -6.87 7.95
N ILE A 135 4.00 -7.85 7.67
CA ILE A 135 5.47 -7.74 7.78
C ILE A 135 6.09 -7.18 6.49
N SER A 136 5.28 -6.84 5.48
CA SER A 136 5.76 -6.35 4.19
C SER A 136 6.78 -5.20 4.26
N PRO A 137 6.68 -4.19 5.14
CA PRO A 137 7.70 -3.15 5.21
C PRO A 137 9.07 -3.70 5.63
N LEU A 138 9.10 -4.64 6.58
CA LEU A 138 10.33 -5.27 7.05
C LEU A 138 10.94 -6.18 5.98
N LEU A 139 10.10 -6.95 5.27
CA LEU A 139 10.54 -7.80 4.16
C LEU A 139 11.14 -6.96 3.03
N LEU A 140 10.50 -5.86 2.65
CA LEU A 140 11.03 -4.92 1.66
C LEU A 140 12.36 -4.32 2.10
N LEU A 141 12.50 -4.01 3.40
CA LEU A 141 13.74 -3.49 3.95
C LEU A 141 14.88 -4.50 3.85
N LEU A 142 14.63 -5.75 4.26
CA LEU A 142 15.62 -6.82 4.16
C LEU A 142 16.00 -7.13 2.71
N LEU A 143 15.02 -7.19 1.80
CA LEU A 143 15.27 -7.39 0.37
C LEU A 143 16.10 -6.26 -0.22
N GLY A 144 15.78 -5.01 0.10
CA GLY A 144 16.53 -3.86 -0.40
C GLY A 144 17.96 -3.83 0.13
N VAL A 145 18.20 -4.18 1.40
CA VAL A 145 19.57 -4.32 1.94
C VAL A 145 20.33 -5.45 1.24
N GLY A 146 19.67 -6.59 0.99
CA GLY A 146 20.26 -7.71 0.25
C GLY A 146 20.66 -7.33 -1.17
N ILE A 147 19.78 -6.65 -1.90
CA ILE A 147 20.06 -6.12 -3.25
C ILE A 147 21.18 -5.08 -3.20
N GLY A 148 21.16 -4.17 -2.23
CA GLY A 148 22.22 -3.19 -2.05
C GLY A 148 23.57 -3.86 -1.84
N LYS A 149 23.64 -4.89 -1.00
CA LYS A 149 24.89 -5.66 -0.84
C LYS A 149 25.34 -6.33 -2.14
N LEU A 150 24.43 -6.88 -2.96
CA LEU A 150 24.80 -7.51 -4.23
C LEU A 150 25.28 -6.52 -5.30
N ILE A 151 24.82 -5.27 -5.25
CA ILE A 151 25.19 -4.24 -6.24
C ILE A 151 26.48 -3.52 -5.84
N PHE A 152 26.71 -3.31 -4.54
CA PHE A 152 27.82 -2.50 -4.02
C PHE A 152 29.00 -3.31 -3.47
N ASN A 153 28.96 -4.64 -3.54
CA ASN A 153 30.03 -5.53 -3.11
C ASN A 153 30.46 -6.45 -4.25
#